data_AF-A0A1W0A393-F1
#
_entry.id   AF-A0A1W0A393-F1
#
_cell.length_a   1.000
_cell.length_b   1.000
_cell.length_c   1.000
_cell.angle_alpha   90.00
_cell.angle_beta   90.00
_cell.angle_gamma   90.00
#
_symmetry.space_group_name_H-M   'P 1'
#
loop_
_entity.id
_entity.type
_entity.pdbx_description
1 polymer ?
#
loop_
_entity_poly.entity_id
_entity_poly.type
_entity_poly.pdbx_seq_one_letter_code
_entity_poly.pdbx_strand_id
1 'polypeptide(L)'
;MKVQREVVWITFIRLVAFSCTFYILFVDISGSIATNDSMKGISRKMINPDNHYTQSYILTFVQSIVQNNIASITTPTAQQPLNDSIVQMLYLDVIDPSDLTQLKLYQNGCREFMDSDHIYQPLYSSLLLHHVFDHQTWHQINLTSSWIILDCSYQGRTLGDTTAYKAHILDQSMKNLTTIFIQTMMMNRPQKEWFVSCGTATISNMDLSLLSWNGESLTSSQIATYNVMAAAEFPFENIPFEHVILLNPDSDTGAWDAIMTRTGEKVSICGSTGTYRYSPRTQGRFDYFVWQLPSNPVEYFGIIQWVNIVCSIDSWAWIRYRVSQHFLRIPDVYSEIRADLVVRDCSPILIYGEFAYDAVIRSELQFLSSHKLHLQVHPAVIMSIYYGCYMFHDKINAALIFCQSALSLWLYENYMLNTILANGEMDSWAFYENLEAS
;
A
#
# COMPACT_ATOMS: atom_id res chain seq x y z
N MET A 1 -7.61 65.98 -27.21
CA MET A 1 -7.65 64.60 -27.75
C MET A 1 -6.48 63.71 -27.32
N LYS A 2 -5.21 64.15 -27.35
CA LYS A 2 -4.05 63.31 -26.99
C LYS A 2 -4.04 62.85 -25.52
N VAL A 3 -4.30 63.78 -24.59
CA VAL A 3 -4.41 63.50 -23.14
C VAL A 3 -5.51 62.49 -22.82
N GLN A 4 -6.64 62.56 -23.53
CA GLN A 4 -7.78 61.66 -23.31
C GLN A 4 -7.49 60.23 -23.79
N ARG A 5 -6.68 60.06 -24.85
CA ARG A 5 -6.19 58.74 -25.28
C ARG A 5 -5.18 58.15 -24.29
N GLU A 6 -4.30 58.96 -23.73
CA GLU A 6 -3.32 58.51 -22.73
C GLU A 6 -3.99 58.05 -21.43
N VAL A 7 -5.02 58.78 -20.96
CA VAL A 7 -5.81 58.37 -19.79
C VAL A 7 -6.55 57.06 -20.02
N VAL A 8 -7.16 56.87 -21.20
CA VAL A 8 -7.84 55.62 -21.57
C VAL A 8 -6.85 54.45 -21.64
N TRP A 9 -5.67 54.67 -22.24
CA TRP A 9 -4.63 53.65 -22.37
C TRP A 9 -4.05 53.22 -21.00
N ILE A 10 -3.76 54.18 -20.12
CA ILE A 10 -3.28 53.90 -18.77
C ILE A 10 -4.34 53.14 -17.96
N THR A 11 -5.62 53.51 -18.10
CA THR A 11 -6.73 52.83 -17.41
C THR A 11 -6.88 51.39 -17.91
N PHE A 12 -6.76 51.16 -19.23
CA PHE A 12 -6.80 49.83 -19.82
C PHE A 12 -5.66 48.93 -19.33
N ILE A 13 -4.41 49.45 -19.31
CA ILE A 13 -3.26 48.69 -18.80
C ILE A 13 -3.44 48.29 -17.34
N ARG A 14 -3.97 49.20 -16.51
CA ARG A 14 -4.24 48.93 -15.09
C ARG A 14 -5.31 47.86 -14.91
N LEU A 15 -6.37 47.88 -15.72
CA LEU A 15 -7.41 46.85 -15.69
C LEU A 15 -6.88 45.49 -16.13
N VAL A 16 -6.05 45.43 -17.18
CA VAL A 16 -5.41 44.18 -17.61
C VAL A 16 -4.49 43.66 -16.51
N ALA A 17 -3.60 44.49 -15.95
CA ALA A 17 -2.70 44.09 -14.87
C ALA A 17 -3.46 43.58 -13.63
N PHE A 18 -4.59 44.22 -13.29
CA PHE A 18 -5.48 43.77 -12.23
C PHE A 18 -6.07 42.40 -12.53
N SER A 19 -6.64 42.19 -13.73
CA SER A 19 -7.17 40.89 -14.16
C SER A 19 -6.12 39.77 -14.18
N CYS A 20 -4.89 40.07 -14.62
CA CYS A 20 -3.78 39.13 -14.61
C CYS A 20 -3.38 38.71 -13.19
N THR A 21 -3.38 39.67 -12.27
CA THR A 21 -3.13 39.40 -10.84
C THR A 21 -4.22 38.50 -10.26
N PHE A 22 -5.49 38.76 -10.58
CA PHE A 22 -6.61 37.91 -10.17
C PHE A 22 -6.53 36.50 -10.76
N TYR A 23 -6.13 36.36 -12.02
CA TYR A 23 -5.96 35.06 -12.66
C TYR A 23 -4.82 34.25 -12.02
N ILE A 24 -3.67 34.88 -11.76
CA ILE A 24 -2.56 34.25 -11.04
C ILE A 24 -3.01 33.82 -9.64
N LEU A 25 -3.68 34.71 -8.90
CA LEU A 25 -4.20 34.41 -7.57
C LEU A 25 -5.21 33.26 -7.61
N PHE A 26 -6.09 33.22 -8.61
CA PHE A 26 -7.02 32.12 -8.82
C PHE A 26 -6.29 30.81 -9.09
N VAL A 27 -5.32 30.79 -10.00
CA VAL A 27 -4.52 29.59 -10.30
C VAL A 27 -3.73 29.12 -9.07
N ASP A 28 -3.17 30.05 -8.28
CA ASP A 28 -2.40 29.72 -7.08
C ASP A 28 -3.30 29.22 -5.92
N ILE A 29 -4.49 29.80 -5.75
CA ILE A 29 -5.50 29.31 -4.81
C ILE A 29 -6.01 27.94 -5.24
N SER A 30 -6.42 27.77 -6.50
CA SER A 30 -6.87 26.48 -7.03
C SER A 30 -5.77 25.42 -6.96
N GLY A 31 -4.53 25.79 -7.26
CA GLY A 31 -3.35 24.94 -7.12
C GLY A 31 -3.05 24.59 -5.66
N SER A 32 -3.22 25.54 -4.73
CA SER A 32 -3.07 25.31 -3.29
C SER A 32 -4.18 24.46 -2.71
N ILE A 33 -5.42 24.63 -3.17
CA ILE A 33 -6.56 23.77 -2.80
C ILE A 33 -6.35 22.38 -3.35
N ALA A 34 -5.99 22.22 -4.63
CA ALA A 34 -5.70 20.92 -5.24
C ALA A 34 -4.49 20.24 -4.57
N THR A 35 -3.46 21.02 -4.21
CA THR A 35 -2.30 20.51 -3.45
C THR A 35 -2.72 20.16 -2.02
N ASN A 36 -3.60 20.93 -1.37
CA ASN A 36 -4.14 20.61 -0.05
C ASN A 36 -5.02 19.35 -0.10
N ASP A 37 -5.84 19.19 -1.14
CA ASP A 37 -6.68 18.00 -1.33
C ASP A 37 -5.85 16.77 -1.72
N SER A 38 -4.73 16.95 -2.44
CA SER A 38 -3.71 15.91 -2.66
C SER A 38 -2.92 15.60 -1.38
N MET A 39 -2.49 16.61 -0.61
CA MET A 39 -1.83 16.43 0.69
C MET A 39 -2.74 15.80 1.73
N LYS A 40 -4.06 16.07 1.66
CA LYS A 40 -5.06 15.43 2.51
C LYS A 40 -5.12 13.93 2.30
N GLY A 41 -4.61 13.41 1.16
CA GLY A 41 -4.03 12.06 0.97
C GLY A 41 -4.78 10.89 1.60
N ILE A 42 -6.05 11.08 1.92
CA ILE A 42 -6.88 10.18 2.70
C ILE A 42 -8.24 10.48 2.13
N SER A 43 -8.60 9.76 1.07
CA SER A 43 -10.02 9.54 0.84
C SER A 43 -10.53 8.75 2.04
N ARG A 44 -10.92 9.47 3.10
CA ARG A 44 -11.54 8.89 4.29
C ARG A 44 -12.78 8.17 3.76
N LYS A 45 -12.74 6.83 3.74
CA LYS A 45 -13.82 5.92 3.32
C LYS A 45 -13.94 5.55 1.84
N MET A 46 -12.93 5.71 0.98
CA MET A 46 -12.95 4.89 -0.24
C MET A 46 -12.48 3.47 0.11
N ILE A 47 -13.34 2.72 0.79
CA ILE A 47 -13.26 1.26 0.84
C ILE A 47 -13.69 0.80 -0.55
N ASN A 48 -12.78 0.87 -1.52
CA ASN A 48 -12.95 0.16 -2.76
C ASN A 48 -12.30 -1.22 -2.58
N PRO A 49 -13.07 -2.31 -2.60
CA PRO A 49 -12.48 -3.61 -2.85
C PRO A 49 -11.81 -3.54 -4.23
N ASP A 50 -10.49 -3.43 -4.24
CA ASP A 50 -9.73 -3.07 -5.45
C ASP A 50 -9.14 -4.34 -6.07
N ASN A 51 -8.42 -5.12 -5.25
CA ASN A 51 -7.74 -6.33 -5.66
C ASN A 51 -8.22 -7.53 -4.82
N HIS A 52 -8.14 -8.74 -5.38
CA HIS A 52 -8.33 -9.96 -4.60
C HIS A 52 -7.48 -11.12 -5.13
N TYR A 53 -7.23 -12.09 -4.26
CA TYR A 53 -6.84 -13.44 -4.67
C TYR A 53 -8.00 -14.40 -4.54
N THR A 54 -8.31 -15.05 -5.65
CA THR A 54 -9.26 -16.16 -5.70
C THR A 54 -8.54 -17.52 -5.67
N GLN A 55 -9.28 -18.53 -5.25
CA GLN A 55 -8.94 -19.94 -5.45
C GLN A 55 -10.22 -20.75 -5.53
N SER A 56 -10.22 -21.81 -6.34
CA SER A 56 -11.44 -22.54 -6.69
C SER A 56 -11.39 -24.01 -6.29
N TYR A 57 -10.22 -24.65 -6.33
CA TYR A 57 -10.14 -26.09 -6.14
C TYR A 57 -10.46 -26.51 -4.71
N ILE A 58 -10.02 -25.74 -3.71
CA ILE A 58 -10.29 -26.04 -2.30
C ILE A 58 -11.79 -26.03 -2.00
N LEU A 59 -12.56 -25.14 -2.64
CA LEU A 59 -14.01 -25.06 -2.45
C LEU A 59 -14.69 -26.34 -2.97
N THR A 60 -14.29 -26.81 -4.16
CA THR A 60 -14.80 -28.06 -4.74
C THR A 60 -14.35 -29.29 -3.95
N PHE A 61 -13.13 -29.28 -3.42
CA PHE A 61 -12.62 -30.32 -2.54
C PHE A 61 -13.44 -30.41 -1.24
N VAL A 62 -13.68 -29.28 -0.57
CA VAL A 62 -14.50 -29.22 0.66
C VAL A 62 -15.95 -29.62 0.36
N GLN A 63 -16.52 -29.18 -0.76
CA GLN A 63 -17.84 -29.63 -1.20
C GLN A 63 -17.92 -31.15 -1.29
N SER A 64 -16.91 -31.80 -1.86
CA SER A 64 -16.87 -33.25 -2.01
C SER A 64 -16.79 -33.97 -0.65
N ILE A 65 -16.10 -33.40 0.34
CA ILE A 65 -16.09 -33.90 1.72
C ILE A 65 -17.50 -33.78 2.34
N VAL A 66 -18.13 -32.61 2.24
CA VAL A 66 -19.47 -32.36 2.82
C VAL A 66 -20.53 -33.27 2.21
N GLN A 67 -20.40 -33.59 0.91
CA GLN A 67 -21.29 -34.51 0.20
C GLN A 67 -20.97 -36.00 0.42
N ASN A 68 -19.97 -36.34 1.24
CA ASN A 68 -19.44 -37.70 1.43
C ASN A 68 -19.00 -38.39 0.13
N ASN A 69 -18.58 -37.62 -0.87
CA ASN A 69 -18.13 -38.12 -2.17
C ASN A 69 -16.60 -38.14 -2.26
N ILE A 70 -15.93 -38.54 -1.18
CA ILE A 70 -14.45 -38.50 -1.07
C ILE A 70 -13.80 -39.53 -2.00
N ALA A 71 -14.52 -40.57 -2.42
CA ALA A 71 -14.02 -41.63 -3.29
C ALA A 71 -13.58 -41.15 -4.68
N SER A 72 -14.04 -39.98 -5.14
CA SER A 72 -13.57 -39.35 -6.39
C SER A 72 -12.18 -38.72 -6.26
N ILE A 73 -11.77 -38.35 -5.05
CA ILE A 73 -10.50 -37.69 -4.78
C ILE A 73 -9.53 -38.76 -4.31
N THR A 74 -8.68 -39.23 -5.22
CA THR A 74 -7.67 -40.23 -4.92
C THR A 74 -6.69 -39.64 -3.90
N THR A 75 -6.86 -39.97 -2.62
CA THR A 75 -5.90 -39.63 -1.58
C THR A 75 -4.70 -40.55 -1.82
N PRO A 76 -3.51 -40.01 -2.17
CA PRO A 76 -2.35 -40.85 -2.32
C PRO A 76 -2.08 -41.55 -0.99
N THR A 77 -1.68 -42.82 -1.03
CA THR A 77 -1.21 -43.56 0.15
C THR A 77 -0.18 -42.69 0.86
N ALA A 78 -0.54 -42.17 2.03
CA ALA A 78 0.31 -41.27 2.78
C ALA A 78 1.62 -41.99 3.11
N GLN A 79 2.68 -41.65 2.39
CA GLN A 79 4.01 -41.93 2.90
C GLN A 79 4.19 -41.01 4.10
N GLN A 80 4.40 -41.60 5.28
CA GLN A 80 4.79 -40.83 6.44
C GLN A 80 5.97 -39.92 6.07
N PRO A 81 5.99 -38.67 6.56
CA PRO A 81 7.10 -37.78 6.30
C PRO A 81 8.42 -38.46 6.72
N LEU A 82 9.47 -38.27 5.93
CA LEU A 82 10.79 -38.88 6.19
C LEU A 82 11.38 -38.47 7.55
N ASN A 83 10.88 -37.39 8.14
CA ASN A 83 11.29 -36.83 9.42
C ASN A 83 10.11 -36.11 10.07
N ASP A 84 10.00 -36.19 11.40
CA ASP A 84 8.92 -35.55 12.18
C ASP A 84 8.90 -34.01 12.04
N SER A 85 9.99 -33.41 11.53
CA SER A 85 10.10 -31.96 11.31
C SER A 85 9.65 -31.49 9.92
N ILE A 86 9.25 -32.40 9.02
CA ILE A 86 8.81 -32.04 7.67
C ILE A 86 7.31 -32.29 7.58
N VAL A 87 6.56 -31.24 7.26
CA VAL A 87 5.11 -31.33 7.12
C VAL A 87 4.73 -32.10 5.86
N GLN A 88 3.63 -32.85 5.93
CA GLN A 88 3.11 -33.55 4.76
C GLN A 88 2.33 -32.58 3.87
N MET A 89 2.97 -32.13 2.78
CA MET A 89 2.35 -31.29 1.75
C MET A 89 1.58 -32.15 0.73
N LEU A 90 0.36 -31.72 0.40
CA LEU A 90 -0.46 -32.23 -0.68
C LEU A 90 -0.87 -31.07 -1.57
N TYR A 91 -0.79 -31.27 -2.88
CA TYR A 91 -1.05 -30.25 -3.89
C TYR A 91 -2.36 -30.59 -4.58
N LEU A 92 -3.38 -29.76 -4.37
CA LEU A 92 -4.71 -29.94 -4.91
C LEU A 92 -4.75 -29.33 -6.31
N ASP A 93 -4.91 -30.19 -7.32
CA ASP A 93 -4.79 -29.80 -8.72
C ASP A 93 -5.69 -30.65 -9.65
N VAL A 94 -5.83 -30.22 -10.89
CA VAL A 94 -6.69 -30.84 -11.90
C VAL A 94 -5.94 -31.01 -13.22
N ILE A 95 -6.38 -31.97 -14.05
CA ILE A 95 -5.80 -32.16 -15.39
C ILE A 95 -6.27 -31.06 -16.35
N ASP A 96 -7.55 -30.75 -16.29
CA ASP A 96 -8.22 -29.73 -17.09
C ASP A 96 -8.94 -28.76 -16.14
N PRO A 97 -8.51 -27.49 -16.07
CA PRO A 97 -9.16 -26.48 -15.23
C PRO A 97 -10.66 -26.30 -15.47
N SER A 98 -11.16 -26.69 -16.66
CA SER A 98 -12.59 -26.63 -16.99
C SER A 98 -13.40 -27.82 -16.46
N ASP A 99 -12.76 -28.91 -16.06
CA ASP A 99 -13.39 -30.13 -15.54
C ASP A 99 -12.92 -30.45 -14.11
N LEU A 100 -13.53 -29.76 -13.13
CA LEU A 100 -13.25 -29.94 -11.71
C LEU A 100 -13.65 -31.33 -11.17
N THR A 101 -14.30 -32.19 -11.97
CA THR A 101 -14.58 -33.57 -11.55
C THR A 101 -13.32 -34.44 -11.46
N GLN A 102 -12.23 -34.01 -12.12
CA GLN A 102 -10.94 -34.71 -12.13
C GLN A 102 -9.98 -34.25 -11.03
N LEU A 103 -10.47 -33.50 -10.05
CA LEU A 103 -9.68 -32.93 -8.97
C LEU A 103 -8.96 -34.01 -8.14
N LYS A 104 -7.65 -33.85 -7.94
CA LYS A 104 -6.78 -34.84 -7.28
C LYS A 104 -5.76 -34.18 -6.36
N LEU A 105 -5.27 -34.96 -5.39
CA LEU A 105 -4.17 -34.59 -4.51
C LEU A 105 -2.87 -35.20 -5.04
N TYR A 106 -1.88 -34.36 -5.29
CA TYR A 106 -0.53 -34.72 -5.72
C TYR A 106 0.47 -34.55 -4.57
N GLN A 107 1.56 -35.32 -4.58
CA GLN A 107 2.62 -35.24 -3.56
C GLN A 107 3.87 -34.47 -4.03
N ASN A 108 4.03 -34.30 -5.34
CA ASN A 108 5.27 -33.82 -5.96
C ASN A 108 5.18 -32.36 -6.46
N GLY A 109 4.20 -31.59 -6.00
CA GLY A 109 3.92 -30.24 -6.50
C GLY A 109 2.66 -30.15 -7.35
N CYS A 110 2.34 -28.91 -7.73
CA CYS A 110 1.36 -28.60 -8.77
C CYS A 110 1.87 -29.07 -10.14
N ARG A 111 0.96 -29.36 -11.06
CA ARG A 111 1.29 -29.88 -12.40
C ARG A 111 1.93 -28.84 -13.30
N GLU A 112 1.36 -27.64 -13.31
CA GLU A 112 1.96 -26.48 -13.96
C GLU A 112 2.92 -25.86 -12.95
N PHE A 113 4.22 -25.94 -13.22
CA PHE A 113 5.22 -25.33 -12.37
C PHE A 113 5.28 -23.82 -12.58
N MET A 114 5.29 -23.06 -11.49
CA MET A 114 5.51 -21.61 -11.48
C MET A 114 6.81 -21.28 -10.76
N ASP A 115 7.51 -20.22 -11.16
CA ASP A 115 8.76 -19.82 -10.50
C ASP A 115 8.56 -19.49 -9.00
N SER A 116 7.35 -19.04 -8.62
CA SER A 116 6.93 -18.81 -7.24
C SER A 116 6.74 -20.10 -6.42
N ASP A 117 6.74 -21.28 -7.02
CA ASP A 117 6.49 -22.55 -6.31
C ASP A 117 7.55 -22.91 -5.28
N HIS A 118 8.71 -22.23 -5.27
CA HIS A 118 9.75 -22.44 -4.27
C HIS A 118 9.28 -22.15 -2.83
N ILE A 119 8.39 -21.17 -2.61
CA ILE A 119 7.78 -20.91 -1.29
C ILE A 119 6.75 -21.97 -0.90
N TYR A 120 6.31 -22.80 -1.85
CA TYR A 120 5.35 -23.87 -1.64
C TYR A 120 6.01 -25.26 -1.56
N GLN A 121 7.35 -25.31 -1.54
CA GLN A 121 8.07 -26.57 -1.32
C GLN A 121 7.93 -27.05 0.12
N PRO A 122 7.97 -28.37 0.37
CA PRO A 122 7.80 -28.92 1.70
C PRO A 122 8.77 -28.37 2.73
N LEU A 123 10.04 -28.16 2.35
CA LEU A 123 11.06 -27.64 3.28
C LEU A 123 10.75 -26.21 3.73
N TYR A 124 10.45 -25.31 2.78
CA TYR A 124 10.12 -23.92 3.09
C TYR A 124 8.81 -23.84 3.88
N SER A 125 7.77 -24.54 3.45
CA SER A 125 6.47 -24.57 4.14
C SER A 125 6.60 -25.14 5.55
N SER A 126 7.41 -26.18 5.76
CA SER A 126 7.67 -26.71 7.11
C SER A 126 8.27 -25.65 8.02
N LEU A 127 9.36 -24.99 7.56
CA LEU A 127 10.01 -23.94 8.34
C LEU A 127 9.02 -22.82 8.66
N LEU A 128 8.31 -22.30 7.66
CA LEU A 128 7.37 -21.19 7.85
C LEU A 128 6.23 -21.57 8.82
N LEU A 129 5.61 -22.73 8.65
CA LEU A 129 4.49 -23.15 9.49
C LEU A 129 4.92 -23.43 10.93
N HIS A 130 6.10 -24.02 11.15
CA HIS A 130 6.66 -24.18 12.49
C HIS A 130 6.92 -22.81 13.17
N HIS A 131 7.35 -21.78 12.43
CA HIS A 131 7.51 -20.42 13.00
C HIS A 131 6.18 -19.75 13.36
N VAL A 132 5.08 -20.18 12.74
CA VAL A 132 3.73 -19.67 13.00
C VAL A 132 3.05 -20.40 14.16
N PHE A 133 3.16 -21.73 14.20
CA PHE A 133 2.38 -22.58 15.13
C PHE A 133 3.18 -23.09 16.33
N ASP A 134 4.49 -23.29 16.22
CA ASP A 134 5.22 -23.84 17.34
C ASP A 134 5.22 -22.87 18.52
N HIS A 135 5.14 -23.43 19.72
CA HIS A 135 5.17 -22.70 20.99
C HIS A 135 4.01 -21.72 21.22
N GLN A 136 2.94 -21.80 20.43
CA GLN A 136 1.73 -21.01 20.65
C GLN A 136 0.71 -21.77 21.51
N THR A 137 0.02 -21.05 22.39
CA THR A 137 -0.97 -21.65 23.31
C THR A 137 -2.42 -21.49 22.86
N TRP A 138 -2.67 -20.75 21.77
CA TRP A 138 -4.01 -20.42 21.31
C TRP A 138 -4.64 -21.51 20.40
N HIS A 139 -3.86 -22.48 19.94
CA HIS A 139 -4.34 -23.60 19.11
C HIS A 139 -3.88 -24.97 19.63
N GLN A 140 -4.46 -26.02 19.02
CA GLN A 140 -4.07 -27.42 19.20
C GLN A 140 -3.65 -28.09 17.88
N ILE A 141 -3.41 -27.30 16.83
CA ILE A 141 -2.94 -27.79 15.54
C ILE A 141 -1.61 -28.51 15.71
N ASN A 142 -1.58 -29.78 15.29
CA ASN A 142 -0.36 -30.56 15.18
C ASN A 142 -0.01 -30.73 13.70
N LEU A 143 1.12 -30.15 13.30
CA LEU A 143 1.59 -30.15 11.92
C LEU A 143 2.07 -31.53 11.45
N THR A 144 2.47 -32.43 12.36
CA THR A 144 2.96 -33.77 11.98
C THR A 144 1.84 -34.77 11.71
N SER A 145 0.66 -34.51 12.28
CA SER A 145 -0.53 -35.36 12.14
C SER A 145 -1.61 -34.76 11.25
N SER A 146 -1.33 -33.65 10.57
CA SER A 146 -2.28 -32.97 9.68
C SER A 146 -1.78 -32.98 8.25
N TRP A 147 -2.69 -32.87 7.28
CA TRP A 147 -2.32 -32.67 5.89
C TRP A 147 -2.29 -31.18 5.58
N ILE A 148 -1.17 -30.71 5.02
CA ILE A 148 -1.05 -29.35 4.52
C ILE A 148 -1.42 -29.38 3.04
N ILE A 149 -2.55 -28.79 2.70
CA ILE A 149 -3.09 -28.73 1.35
C ILE A 149 -2.78 -27.37 0.76
N LEU A 150 -2.07 -27.37 -0.36
CA LEU A 150 -1.93 -26.23 -1.24
C LEU A 150 -2.96 -26.30 -2.37
N ASP A 151 -3.71 -25.23 -2.59
CA ASP A 151 -4.57 -25.09 -3.76
C ASP A 151 -3.75 -24.56 -4.94
N CYS A 152 -3.56 -25.39 -5.98
CA CYS A 152 -2.77 -25.00 -7.15
C CYS A 152 -3.45 -23.91 -8.02
N SER A 153 -4.76 -23.68 -7.84
CA SER A 153 -5.50 -22.58 -8.48
C SER A 153 -5.37 -21.24 -7.77
N TYR A 154 -4.66 -21.18 -6.64
CA TYR A 154 -4.50 -19.95 -5.87
C TYR A 154 -3.86 -18.84 -6.70
N GLN A 155 -4.56 -17.72 -6.84
CA GLN A 155 -4.17 -16.65 -7.74
C GLN A 155 -2.85 -15.98 -7.35
N GLY A 156 -2.51 -15.88 -6.06
CA GLY A 156 -1.20 -15.36 -5.64
C GLY A 156 -0.06 -16.23 -6.17
N ARG A 157 -0.24 -17.55 -6.20
CA ARG A 157 0.69 -18.49 -6.82
C ARG A 157 0.76 -18.29 -8.34
N THR A 158 -0.38 -18.26 -9.04
CA THR A 158 -0.41 -18.19 -10.51
C THR A 158 0.05 -16.84 -11.07
N LEU A 159 -0.01 -15.77 -10.27
CA LEU A 159 0.59 -14.47 -10.58
C LEU A 159 2.07 -14.36 -10.22
N GLY A 160 2.66 -15.41 -9.62
CA GLY A 160 4.06 -15.38 -9.23
C GLY A 160 4.35 -14.57 -7.96
N ASP A 161 3.34 -14.19 -7.18
CA ASP A 161 3.55 -13.39 -5.97
C ASP A 161 4.13 -14.25 -4.84
N THR A 162 5.41 -13.99 -4.54
CA THR A 162 6.16 -14.66 -3.46
C THR A 162 5.99 -13.98 -2.10
N THR A 163 5.33 -12.82 -2.06
CA THR A 163 5.00 -12.12 -0.83
C THR A 163 3.74 -12.66 -0.17
N ALA A 164 2.94 -13.43 -0.90
CA ALA A 164 1.66 -13.99 -0.49
C ALA A 164 1.69 -15.53 -0.45
N TYR A 165 1.59 -16.11 0.75
CA TYR A 165 1.53 -17.55 0.97
C TYR A 165 0.15 -17.94 1.50
N LYS A 166 -0.55 -18.86 0.84
CA LYS A 166 -1.82 -19.42 1.31
C LYS A 166 -1.76 -20.94 1.36
N ALA A 167 -2.19 -21.51 2.48
CA ALA A 167 -2.27 -22.96 2.67
C ALA A 167 -3.44 -23.34 3.58
N HIS A 168 -3.84 -24.61 3.51
CA HIS A 168 -4.90 -25.17 4.33
C HIS A 168 -4.39 -26.36 5.13
N ILE A 169 -4.72 -26.43 6.41
CA ILE A 169 -4.41 -27.55 7.29
C ILE A 169 -5.69 -28.33 7.52
N LEU A 170 -5.72 -29.56 7.01
CA LEU A 170 -6.81 -30.50 7.23
C LEU A 170 -6.39 -31.54 8.26
N ASP A 171 -7.18 -31.70 9.31
CA ASP A 171 -6.95 -32.75 10.28
C ASP A 171 -7.21 -34.14 9.69
N GLN A 172 -6.57 -35.18 10.23
CA GLN A 172 -6.76 -36.56 9.77
C GLN A 172 -8.21 -37.05 9.88
N SER A 173 -9.01 -36.45 10.77
CA SER A 173 -10.42 -36.80 10.91
C SER A 173 -11.34 -36.13 9.88
N MET A 174 -10.78 -35.25 9.03
CA MET A 174 -11.50 -34.44 8.04
C MET A 174 -12.69 -33.68 8.64
N LYS A 175 -12.51 -33.12 9.83
CA LYS A 175 -13.52 -32.34 10.55
C LYS A 175 -13.13 -30.87 10.69
N ASN A 176 -11.84 -30.58 10.77
CA ASN A 176 -11.35 -29.23 10.97
C ASN A 176 -10.45 -28.84 9.82
N LEU A 177 -10.81 -27.73 9.18
CA LEU A 177 -10.01 -27.11 8.14
C LEU A 177 -9.55 -25.74 8.62
N THR A 178 -8.25 -25.57 8.79
CA THR A 178 -7.65 -24.27 9.12
C THR A 178 -7.05 -23.65 7.86
N THR A 179 -7.47 -22.43 7.52
CA THR A 179 -6.82 -21.62 6.46
C THR A 179 -5.81 -20.69 7.07
N ILE A 180 -4.67 -20.59 6.41
CA ILE A 180 -3.60 -19.68 6.76
C ILE A 180 -3.30 -18.83 5.53
N PHE A 181 -3.24 -17.52 5.74
CA PHE A 181 -2.76 -16.57 4.76
C PHE A 181 -1.65 -15.73 5.39
N ILE A 182 -0.46 -15.78 4.79
CA ILE A 182 0.72 -15.05 5.24
C ILE A 182 1.09 -14.05 4.14
N GLN A 183 1.24 -12.80 4.52
CA GLN A 183 1.63 -11.72 3.61
C GLN A 183 2.81 -10.95 4.19
N THR A 184 3.81 -10.64 3.36
CA THR A 184 4.84 -9.66 3.71
C THR A 184 4.24 -8.25 3.66
N MET A 185 4.38 -7.51 4.74
CA MET A 185 3.82 -6.17 4.99
C MET A 185 4.86 -5.28 5.69
N MET A 186 4.46 -4.10 6.14
CA MET A 186 5.26 -3.20 6.98
C MET A 186 4.65 -3.07 8.38
N MET A 187 5.51 -2.93 9.38
CA MET A 187 5.14 -2.69 10.77
C MET A 187 5.76 -1.39 11.26
N ASN A 188 4.92 -0.47 11.71
CA ASN A 188 5.30 0.70 12.50
C ASN A 188 5.26 0.36 13.98
N ARG A 189 6.35 0.68 14.69
CA ARG A 189 6.55 0.45 16.12
C ARG A 189 6.84 1.79 16.80
N PRO A 190 5.81 2.58 17.14
CA PRO A 190 5.99 3.95 17.62
C PRO A 190 6.87 4.06 18.87
N GLN A 191 6.78 3.10 19.79
CA GLN A 191 7.58 3.09 21.02
C GLN A 191 9.08 2.91 20.77
N LYS A 192 9.46 2.31 19.63
CA LYS A 192 10.84 2.10 19.21
C LYS A 192 11.27 3.06 18.10
N GLU A 193 10.37 3.95 17.68
CA GLU A 193 10.55 4.84 16.52
C GLU A 193 11.00 4.09 15.27
N TRP A 194 10.48 2.88 15.08
CA TRP A 194 10.99 1.95 14.10
C TRP A 194 9.92 1.53 13.09
N PHE A 195 10.28 1.55 11.82
CA PHE A 195 9.44 1.12 10.71
C PHE A 195 10.20 0.05 9.94
N VAL A 196 9.64 -1.15 9.83
CA VAL A 196 10.35 -2.34 9.35
C VAL A 196 9.43 -3.25 8.55
N SER A 197 9.99 -4.10 7.68
CA SER A 197 9.20 -5.18 7.07
C SER A 197 8.68 -6.13 8.15
N CYS A 198 7.58 -6.80 7.86
CA CYS A 198 7.03 -7.82 8.71
C CYS A 198 6.27 -8.86 7.90
N GLY A 199 6.02 -10.01 8.50
CA GLY A 199 5.12 -11.02 7.99
C GLY A 199 3.88 -11.02 8.87
N THR A 200 2.71 -11.08 8.25
CA THR A 200 1.44 -11.16 8.98
C THR A 200 0.72 -12.44 8.57
N ALA A 201 0.49 -13.33 9.53
CA ALA A 201 -0.25 -14.56 9.33
C ALA A 201 -1.68 -14.40 9.88
N THR A 202 -2.68 -14.49 9.02
CA THR A 202 -4.09 -14.57 9.44
C THR A 202 -4.57 -16.01 9.33
N ILE A 203 -5.14 -16.50 10.43
CA ILE A 203 -5.46 -17.92 10.61
C ILE A 203 -6.94 -18.03 10.99
N SER A 204 -7.69 -18.81 10.22
CA SER A 204 -9.12 -19.04 10.44
C SER A 204 -9.42 -20.53 10.44
N ASN A 205 -10.14 -21.02 11.47
CA ASN A 205 -10.52 -22.42 11.59
C ASN A 205 -12.00 -22.63 11.30
N MET A 206 -12.33 -23.69 10.60
CA MET A 206 -13.68 -24.07 10.21
C MET A 206 -13.95 -25.52 10.59
N ASP A 207 -15.07 -25.74 11.26
CA ASP A 207 -15.63 -27.07 11.46
C ASP A 207 -16.44 -27.47 10.21
N LEU A 208 -15.94 -28.47 9.48
CA LEU A 208 -16.54 -28.99 8.26
C LEU A 208 -17.92 -29.61 8.51
N SER A 209 -18.24 -30.02 9.73
CA SER A 209 -19.57 -30.55 10.08
C SER A 209 -20.67 -29.48 10.13
N LEU A 210 -20.27 -28.21 10.26
CA LEU A 210 -21.18 -27.05 10.25
C LEU A 210 -21.45 -26.51 8.84
N LEU A 211 -20.87 -27.16 7.82
CA LEU A 211 -21.05 -26.82 6.42
C LEU A 211 -22.21 -27.59 5.81
N SER A 212 -22.90 -26.94 4.89
CA SER A 212 -23.97 -27.55 4.10
C SER A 212 -23.91 -27.10 2.65
N TRP A 213 -24.23 -28.02 1.76
CA TRP A 213 -24.35 -27.77 0.33
C TRP A 213 -25.84 -27.62 -0.03
N ASN A 214 -26.22 -26.49 -0.61
CA ASN A 214 -27.61 -26.19 -0.97
C ASN A 214 -27.97 -26.53 -2.44
N GLY A 215 -27.01 -27.05 -3.22
CA GLY A 215 -27.17 -27.29 -4.67
C GLY A 215 -26.34 -26.35 -5.54
N GLU A 216 -26.05 -25.14 -5.05
CA GLU A 216 -25.37 -24.08 -5.80
C GLU A 216 -24.10 -23.58 -5.11
N SER A 217 -24.11 -23.47 -3.78
CA SER A 217 -23.04 -22.89 -2.99
C SER A 217 -22.86 -23.60 -1.65
N LEU A 218 -21.65 -23.49 -1.14
CA LEU A 218 -21.28 -24.00 0.16
C LEU A 218 -21.59 -22.94 1.22
N THR A 219 -22.32 -23.32 2.26
CA THR A 219 -22.77 -22.40 3.31
C THR A 219 -22.32 -22.92 4.67
N SER A 220 -21.97 -22.01 5.59
CA SER A 220 -21.59 -22.34 6.96
C SER A 220 -22.55 -21.69 7.95
N SER A 221 -22.88 -22.42 9.01
CA SER A 221 -23.56 -21.86 10.18
C SER A 221 -22.58 -21.24 11.20
N GLN A 222 -21.27 -21.45 11.02
CA GLN A 222 -20.23 -20.91 11.87
C GLN A 222 -19.91 -19.46 11.49
N ILE A 223 -19.66 -18.61 12.49
CA ILE A 223 -19.08 -17.28 12.30
C ILE A 223 -17.55 -17.41 12.28
N ALA A 224 -16.89 -16.77 11.31
CA ALA A 224 -15.44 -16.79 11.19
C ALA A 224 -14.76 -16.15 12.40
N THR A 225 -13.69 -16.78 12.86
CA THR A 225 -12.81 -16.26 13.93
C THR A 225 -11.39 -16.25 13.42
N TYR A 226 -10.68 -15.14 13.64
CA TYR A 226 -9.34 -14.92 13.12
C TYR A 226 -8.33 -14.79 14.25
N ASN A 227 -7.26 -15.59 14.18
CA ASN A 227 -6.06 -15.36 14.96
C ASN A 227 -5.04 -14.71 14.03
N VAL A 228 -4.50 -13.57 14.45
CA VAL A 228 -3.52 -12.82 13.66
C VAL A 228 -2.19 -12.86 14.37
N MET A 229 -1.16 -13.19 13.62
CA MET A 229 0.21 -13.26 14.09
C MET A 229 1.08 -12.32 13.28
N ALA A 230 2.10 -11.74 13.90
CA ALA A 230 3.05 -10.87 13.21
C ALA A 230 4.50 -11.22 13.59
N ALA A 231 5.39 -11.21 12.61
CA ALA A 231 6.83 -11.32 12.80
C ALA A 231 7.51 -10.09 12.18
N ALA A 232 8.22 -9.30 12.99
CA ALA A 232 9.04 -8.21 12.48
C ALA A 232 10.23 -8.77 11.67
N GLU A 233 10.73 -8.00 10.71
CA GLU A 233 11.87 -8.31 9.84
C GLU A 233 11.71 -9.53 8.91
N PHE A 234 10.57 -10.22 8.95
CA PHE A 234 10.24 -11.23 7.93
C PHE A 234 10.18 -10.57 6.53
N PRO A 235 10.64 -11.26 5.46
CA PRO A 235 11.21 -12.61 5.44
C PRO A 235 12.74 -12.67 5.65
N PHE A 236 13.39 -11.57 6.03
CA PHE A 236 14.85 -11.47 6.11
C PHE A 236 15.41 -12.08 7.39
N GLU A 237 14.67 -11.94 8.49
CA GLU A 237 15.02 -12.52 9.78
C GLU A 237 14.06 -13.64 10.16
N ASN A 238 14.61 -14.68 10.78
CA ASN A 238 13.86 -15.86 11.17
C ASN A 238 13.30 -15.71 12.59
N ILE A 239 12.51 -14.65 12.80
CA ILE A 239 11.89 -14.32 14.08
C ILE A 239 10.55 -15.07 14.18
N PRO A 240 10.26 -15.78 15.29
CA PRO A 240 8.97 -16.43 15.49
C PRO A 240 7.80 -15.45 15.40
N PHE A 241 6.69 -15.88 14.83
CA PHE A 241 5.48 -15.09 14.77
C PHE A 241 4.88 -14.94 16.18
N GLU A 242 4.49 -13.71 16.52
CA GLU A 242 3.85 -13.39 17.79
C GLU A 242 2.37 -13.09 17.57
N HIS A 243 1.53 -13.59 18.46
CA HIS A 243 0.10 -13.29 18.43
C HIS A 243 -0.15 -11.79 18.66
N VAL A 244 -0.97 -11.19 17.80
CA VAL A 244 -1.37 -9.79 17.89
C VAL A 244 -2.88 -9.66 18.05
N ILE A 245 -3.31 -8.74 18.91
CA ILE A 245 -4.72 -8.39 19.07
C ILE A 245 -5.00 -7.19 18.18
N LEU A 246 -5.85 -7.38 17.16
CA LEU A 246 -6.30 -6.28 16.30
C LEU A 246 -7.28 -5.37 17.06
N LEU A 247 -7.03 -4.06 17.01
CA LEU A 247 -7.88 -3.04 17.62
C LEU A 247 -8.94 -2.50 16.64
N ASN A 248 -8.67 -2.62 15.34
CA ASN A 248 -9.51 -2.16 14.24
C ASN A 248 -9.53 -3.20 13.07
N PRO A 249 -10.09 -4.41 13.28
CA PRO A 249 -10.10 -5.45 12.26
C PRO A 249 -10.72 -5.01 10.92
N ASP A 250 -11.76 -4.16 10.99
CA ASP A 250 -12.39 -3.49 9.85
C ASP A 250 -11.72 -2.13 9.56
N SER A 251 -10.43 -2.15 9.24
CA SER A 251 -9.63 -0.92 9.09
C SER A 251 -10.22 0.02 8.03
N ASP A 252 -10.37 1.30 8.40
CA ASP A 252 -10.74 2.40 7.51
C ASP A 252 -9.53 3.26 7.10
N THR A 253 -8.33 2.89 7.55
CA THR A 253 -7.06 3.61 7.33
C THR A 253 -6.10 2.88 6.39
N GLY A 254 -6.40 1.64 6.00
CA GLY A 254 -5.49 0.79 5.24
C GLY A 254 -4.38 0.20 6.11
N ALA A 255 -4.53 0.29 7.44
CA ALA A 255 -3.60 -0.25 8.42
C ALA A 255 -4.35 -0.87 9.61
N TRP A 256 -3.85 -1.99 10.11
CA TRP A 256 -4.29 -2.58 11.36
C TRP A 256 -3.47 -2.04 12.52
N ASP A 257 -4.15 -1.32 13.42
CA ASP A 257 -3.66 -1.05 14.76
C ASP A 257 -3.77 -2.33 15.58
N ALA A 258 -2.67 -2.74 16.19
CA ALA A 258 -2.61 -3.99 16.94
C ALA A 258 -1.76 -3.87 18.21
N ILE A 259 -1.95 -4.83 19.12
CA ILE A 259 -1.14 -5.00 20.32
C ILE A 259 -0.44 -6.36 20.27
N MET A 260 0.89 -6.35 20.34
CA MET A 260 1.70 -7.56 20.49
C MET A 260 1.41 -8.21 21.86
N THR A 261 0.89 -9.43 21.87
CA THR A 261 0.32 -10.04 23.09
C THR A 261 1.38 -10.28 24.17
N ARG A 262 2.61 -10.63 23.79
CA ARG A 262 3.69 -10.97 24.72
C ARG A 262 4.32 -9.73 25.34
N THR A 263 4.49 -8.66 24.55
CA THR A 263 5.18 -7.44 24.98
C THR A 263 4.24 -6.32 25.43
N GLY A 264 2.96 -6.36 25.03
CA GLY A 264 2.02 -5.27 25.20
C GLY A 264 2.29 -4.06 24.31
N GLU A 265 3.22 -4.17 23.35
CA GLU A 265 3.61 -3.09 22.45
C GLU A 265 2.50 -2.80 21.44
N LYS A 266 2.18 -1.52 21.26
CA LYS A 266 1.29 -1.07 20.20
C LYS A 266 2.05 -0.96 18.89
N VAL A 267 1.48 -1.54 17.83
CA VAL A 267 2.05 -1.53 16.48
C VAL A 267 0.95 -1.18 15.47
N SER A 268 1.36 -0.69 14.30
CA SER A 268 0.48 -0.51 13.14
C SER A 268 1.04 -1.31 11.98
N ILE A 269 0.22 -2.16 11.37
CA ILE A 269 0.60 -3.10 10.32
C ILE A 269 -0.14 -2.75 9.03
N CYS A 270 0.58 -2.57 7.93
CA CYS A 270 -0.02 -2.23 6.63
C CYS A 270 0.86 -2.74 5.48
N GLY A 271 0.22 -3.15 4.39
CA GLY A 271 0.86 -3.22 3.09
C GLY A 271 0.88 -1.83 2.44
N SER A 272 1.82 -1.55 1.55
CA SER A 272 1.86 -0.37 0.69
C SER A 272 2.15 -0.76 -0.76
N THR A 273 1.29 -0.44 -1.71
CA THR A 273 1.57 -0.58 -3.15
C THR A 273 1.56 0.79 -3.80
N GLY A 274 2.35 1.04 -4.85
CA GLY A 274 2.23 2.29 -5.57
C GLY A 274 3.47 2.72 -6.32
N THR A 275 3.44 3.98 -6.75
CA THR A 275 4.51 4.57 -7.54
C THR A 275 5.11 5.76 -6.80
N TYR A 276 6.43 5.73 -6.65
CA TYR A 276 7.19 6.78 -5.99
C TYR A 276 8.14 7.44 -6.98
N ARG A 277 8.39 8.74 -6.78
CA ARG A 277 9.42 9.49 -7.49
C ARG A 277 10.53 9.83 -6.51
N TYR A 278 11.74 9.39 -6.83
CA TYR A 278 12.93 9.44 -5.97
C TYR A 278 12.85 8.55 -4.73
N SER A 279 11.91 8.83 -3.81
CA SER A 279 11.70 8.02 -2.61
C SER A 279 10.24 8.05 -2.18
N PRO A 280 9.78 7.06 -1.39
CA PRO A 280 8.45 7.08 -0.79
C PRO A 280 8.15 8.31 0.06
N ARG A 281 9.19 9.02 0.52
CA ARG A 281 9.07 10.20 1.38
C ARG A 281 9.11 11.52 0.62
N THR A 282 9.48 11.52 -0.66
CA THR A 282 9.69 12.75 -1.43
C THR A 282 8.44 13.12 -2.22
N GLN A 283 8.00 12.24 -3.10
CA GLN A 283 6.82 12.44 -3.92
C GLN A 283 6.31 11.07 -4.35
N GLY A 284 5.05 10.77 -4.12
CA GLY A 284 4.50 9.47 -4.48
C GLY A 284 2.99 9.42 -4.39
N ARG A 285 2.42 8.46 -5.10
CA ARG A 285 1.04 8.04 -4.97
C ARG A 285 1.04 6.56 -4.70
N PHE A 286 0.53 6.16 -3.56
CA PHE A 286 0.57 4.79 -3.08
C PHE A 286 -0.66 4.51 -2.24
N ASP A 287 -1.02 3.25 -2.15
CA ASP A 287 -2.17 2.78 -1.41
C ASP A 287 -1.66 2.00 -0.20
N TYR A 288 -2.16 2.34 0.99
CA TYR A 288 -2.02 1.45 2.14
C TYR A 288 -3.14 0.42 2.12
N PHE A 289 -2.80 -0.82 2.43
CA PHE A 289 -3.78 -1.90 2.39
C PHE A 289 -3.66 -2.92 3.51
N VAL A 290 -4.80 -3.49 3.84
CA VAL A 290 -4.97 -4.71 4.64
C VAL A 290 -6.04 -5.57 3.96
N TRP A 291 -6.10 -6.86 4.24
CA TRP A 291 -7.20 -7.69 3.75
C TRP A 291 -8.41 -7.67 4.68
N GLN A 292 -9.58 -7.92 4.11
CA GLN A 292 -10.83 -8.05 4.84
C GLN A 292 -10.87 -9.37 5.62
N LEU A 293 -11.54 -9.33 6.77
CA LEU A 293 -11.77 -10.47 7.64
C LEU A 293 -13.28 -10.79 7.64
N PRO A 294 -13.81 -11.41 6.57
CA PRO A 294 -15.25 -11.59 6.40
C PRO A 294 -15.86 -12.45 7.51
N SER A 295 -17.11 -12.20 7.88
CA SER A 295 -17.78 -12.98 8.92
C SER A 295 -18.13 -14.40 8.46
N ASN A 296 -18.27 -14.62 7.15
CA ASN A 296 -18.49 -15.94 6.58
C ASN A 296 -17.15 -16.63 6.36
N PRO A 297 -16.85 -17.73 7.06
CA PRO A 297 -15.57 -18.37 6.92
C PRO A 297 -15.37 -18.91 5.50
N VAL A 298 -16.42 -19.41 4.81
CA VAL A 298 -16.36 -19.93 3.42
C VAL A 298 -15.82 -18.87 2.45
N GLU A 299 -16.17 -17.60 2.66
CA GLU A 299 -15.70 -16.49 1.85
C GLU A 299 -14.19 -16.32 1.97
N TYR A 300 -13.65 -16.38 3.19
CA TYR A 300 -12.19 -16.30 3.43
C TYR A 300 -11.41 -17.48 2.83
N PHE A 301 -12.02 -18.67 2.78
CA PHE A 301 -11.44 -19.82 2.06
C PHE A 301 -11.31 -19.51 0.57
N GLY A 302 -12.35 -18.99 -0.08
CA GLY A 302 -12.32 -18.76 -1.52
C GLY A 302 -11.54 -17.51 -1.94
N ILE A 303 -11.65 -16.42 -1.19
CA ILE A 303 -11.24 -15.10 -1.61
C ILE A 303 -10.50 -14.38 -0.48
N ILE A 304 -9.32 -13.83 -0.78
CA ILE A 304 -8.63 -12.84 0.04
C ILE A 304 -8.81 -11.48 -0.65
N GLN A 305 -9.63 -10.61 -0.06
CA GLN A 305 -9.96 -9.30 -0.62
C GLN A 305 -9.23 -8.20 0.13
N TRP A 306 -8.56 -7.29 -0.57
CA TRP A 306 -7.92 -6.13 0.07
C TRP A 306 -8.82 -4.90 0.11
N VAL A 307 -8.58 -4.07 1.13
CA VAL A 307 -9.08 -2.70 1.23
C VAL A 307 -7.90 -1.76 1.05
N ASN A 308 -7.94 -0.98 -0.01
CA ASN A 308 -6.91 0.01 -0.33
C ASN A 308 -7.36 1.40 0.11
N ILE A 309 -6.47 2.13 0.77
CA ILE A 309 -6.64 3.56 1.05
C ILE A 309 -5.58 4.32 0.28
N VAL A 310 -6.04 5.11 -0.70
CA VAL A 310 -5.18 5.89 -1.57
C VAL A 310 -4.55 7.06 -0.81
N CYS A 311 -3.23 7.09 -0.84
CA CYS A 311 -2.39 8.13 -0.27
C CYS A 311 -1.56 8.83 -1.35
N SER A 312 -1.25 10.11 -1.12
CA SER A 312 -0.24 10.82 -1.90
C SER A 312 0.62 11.69 -1.00
N ILE A 313 1.92 11.64 -1.22
CA ILE A 313 2.92 12.46 -0.55
C ILE A 313 3.53 13.41 -1.58
N ASP A 314 3.68 14.69 -1.20
CA ASP A 314 4.48 15.67 -1.92
C ASP A 314 5.22 16.53 -0.88
N SER A 315 6.47 16.14 -0.58
CA SER A 315 7.32 16.82 0.40
C SER A 315 7.68 18.26 0.01
N TRP A 316 7.41 18.68 -1.23
CA TRP A 316 7.62 20.05 -1.71
C TRP A 316 6.35 20.91 -1.64
N ALA A 317 5.21 20.31 -1.27
CA ALA A 317 3.92 20.99 -1.23
C ALA A 317 3.89 22.16 -0.22
N TRP A 318 4.68 22.09 0.86
CA TRP A 318 4.77 23.20 1.83
C TRP A 318 5.35 24.48 1.22
N ILE A 319 6.26 24.38 0.24
CA ILE A 319 6.81 25.55 -0.46
C ILE A 319 5.67 26.25 -1.21
N ARG A 320 4.84 25.48 -1.91
CA ARG A 320 3.68 26.01 -2.65
C ARG A 320 2.66 26.64 -1.69
N TYR A 321 2.41 25.99 -0.55
CA TYR A 321 1.53 26.52 0.50
C TYR A 321 2.05 27.82 1.13
N ARG A 322 3.36 27.91 1.42
CA ARG A 322 3.96 29.13 1.99
C ARG A 322 3.93 30.30 1.02
N VAL A 323 4.17 30.04 -0.26
CA VAL A 323 4.04 31.04 -1.32
C VAL A 323 2.60 31.57 -1.38
N SER A 324 1.59 30.70 -1.36
CA SER A 324 0.19 31.16 -1.42
C SER A 324 -0.26 31.89 -0.15
N GLN A 325 0.19 31.49 1.05
CA GLN A 325 -0.09 32.20 2.30
C GLN A 325 0.51 33.61 2.35
N HIS A 326 1.64 33.85 1.70
CA HIS A 326 2.23 35.20 1.65
C HIS A 326 1.44 36.16 0.74
N PHE A 327 0.68 35.64 -0.24
CA PHE A 327 -0.21 36.44 -1.07
C PHE A 327 -1.59 36.71 -0.43
N LEU A 328 -2.00 35.89 0.54
CA LEU A 328 -3.30 35.99 1.23
C LEU A 328 -3.15 36.39 2.71
N ARG A 329 -2.69 37.62 2.99
CA ARG A 329 -2.90 38.23 4.33
C ARG A 329 -4.32 38.81 4.40
N ILE A 330 -5.29 37.98 4.82
CA ILE A 330 -6.54 38.43 5.43
C ILE A 330 -6.46 38.04 6.93
N PRO A 331 -6.74 38.93 7.91
CA PRO A 331 -6.21 38.79 9.27
C PRO A 331 -6.89 37.80 10.23
N ASP A 332 -7.86 36.96 9.83
CA ASP A 332 -8.76 36.31 10.81
C ASP A 332 -8.75 34.77 10.87
N VAL A 333 -7.83 34.06 10.19
CA VAL A 333 -7.78 32.57 10.18
C VAL A 333 -6.52 32.02 10.87
N TYR A 334 -6.09 32.64 11.98
CA TYR A 334 -4.85 32.27 12.67
C TYR A 334 -5.03 31.32 13.87
N SER A 335 -6.26 31.08 14.34
CA SER A 335 -6.49 30.30 15.58
C SER A 335 -6.79 28.82 15.37
N GLU A 336 -7.26 28.37 14.19
CA GLU A 336 -7.69 26.97 14.00
C GLU A 336 -6.60 26.04 13.43
N ILE A 337 -5.64 26.55 12.65
CA ILE A 337 -4.69 25.68 11.92
C ILE A 337 -3.45 25.31 12.74
N ARG A 338 -3.14 26.04 13.82
CA ARG A 338 -2.02 25.69 14.71
C ARG A 338 -2.24 24.39 15.49
N ALA A 339 -3.47 23.88 15.53
CA ALA A 339 -3.81 22.61 16.17
C ALA A 339 -3.66 21.38 15.26
N ASP A 340 -3.76 21.54 13.93
CA ASP A 340 -3.76 20.39 12.99
C ASP A 340 -2.38 20.08 12.38
N LEU A 341 -1.43 21.03 12.39
CA LEU A 341 -0.06 20.78 11.93
C LEU A 341 0.88 20.27 13.03
N VAL A 342 0.39 20.17 14.27
CA VAL A 342 1.09 19.62 15.42
C VAL A 342 0.37 18.33 15.81
N VAL A 343 0.93 17.20 15.36
CA VAL A 343 0.76 15.87 15.96
C VAL A 343 -0.57 15.16 15.69
N ARG A 344 -0.56 14.32 14.64
CA ARG A 344 -0.88 12.89 14.82
C ARG A 344 0.25 12.05 14.22
N ASP A 345 1.17 11.69 15.12
CA ASP A 345 2.10 10.56 15.09
C ASP A 345 2.88 10.29 13.80
N CYS A 346 3.89 11.14 13.54
CA CYS A 346 5.18 10.73 12.97
C CYS A 346 6.26 11.64 13.56
N SER A 347 7.25 11.06 14.25
CA SER A 347 8.28 11.76 15.01
C SER A 347 8.91 12.93 14.22
N PRO A 348 8.80 14.18 14.70
CA PRO A 348 9.56 15.30 14.17
C PRO A 348 10.94 15.32 14.85
N ILE A 349 11.88 16.06 14.25
CA ILE A 349 13.19 16.46 14.81
C ILE A 349 14.35 15.60 14.28
N LEU A 350 14.94 16.04 13.16
CA LEU A 350 16.40 16.33 13.09
C LEU A 350 16.85 16.97 11.77
N ILE A 351 16.06 16.93 10.69
CA ILE A 351 16.47 17.52 9.39
C ILE A 351 15.92 18.94 9.17
N TYR A 352 14.97 19.39 10.00
CA TYR A 352 14.33 20.71 9.90
C TYR A 352 15.26 21.90 10.21
N GLY A 353 16.37 21.68 10.93
CA GLY A 353 17.23 22.76 11.42
C GLY A 353 18.12 23.41 10.35
N GLU A 354 18.79 22.62 9.53
CA GLU A 354 19.85 23.13 8.64
C GLU A 354 19.31 23.67 7.31
N PHE A 355 18.22 23.09 6.77
CA PHE A 355 17.67 23.50 5.47
C PHE A 355 16.75 24.73 5.54
N ALA A 356 16.01 24.88 6.65
CA ALA A 356 15.25 26.12 6.90
C ALA A 356 16.18 27.32 7.07
N TYR A 357 17.40 27.09 7.60
CA TYR A 357 18.41 28.12 7.76
C TYR A 357 18.95 28.62 6.40
N ASP A 358 19.25 27.72 5.45
CA ASP A 358 19.80 28.13 4.14
C ASP A 358 18.76 28.84 3.24
N ALA A 359 17.49 28.41 3.29
CA ALA A 359 16.41 29.05 2.52
C ALA A 359 16.03 30.43 3.06
N VAL A 360 15.99 30.60 4.39
CA VAL A 360 15.75 31.90 5.03
C VAL A 360 16.91 32.85 4.72
N ILE A 361 18.17 32.38 4.84
CA ILE A 361 19.36 33.18 4.53
C ILE A 361 19.39 33.64 3.06
N ARG A 362 19.01 32.79 2.10
CA ARG A 362 18.95 33.18 0.68
C ARG A 362 17.85 34.21 0.38
N SER A 363 16.69 34.10 1.04
CA SER A 363 15.63 35.11 0.91
C SER A 363 16.02 36.46 1.54
N GLU A 364 16.72 36.43 2.67
CA GLU A 364 17.25 37.65 3.30
C GLU A 364 18.42 38.27 2.52
N LEU A 365 19.24 37.46 1.82
CA LEU A 365 20.30 37.94 0.92
C LEU A 365 19.74 38.70 -0.28
N GLN A 366 18.61 38.28 -0.85
CA GLN A 366 17.92 39.06 -1.89
C GLN A 366 17.38 40.38 -1.35
N PHE A 367 16.90 40.39 -0.10
CA PHE A 367 16.42 41.61 0.56
C PHE A 367 17.57 42.58 0.90
N LEU A 368 18.70 42.08 1.41
CA LEU A 368 19.91 42.85 1.72
C LEU A 368 20.57 43.45 0.46
N SER A 369 20.50 42.76 -0.67
CA SER A 369 20.96 43.25 -1.98
C SER A 369 20.15 44.46 -2.44
N SER A 370 18.83 44.42 -2.26
CA SER A 370 17.94 45.55 -2.59
C SER A 370 18.15 46.76 -1.67
N HIS A 371 18.49 46.51 -0.39
CA HIS A 371 18.69 47.56 0.60
C HIS A 371 19.99 48.34 0.38
N LYS A 372 21.07 47.66 -0.06
CA LYS A 372 22.35 48.32 -0.41
C LYS A 372 22.31 49.12 -1.71
N LEU A 373 21.35 48.84 -2.59
CA LEU A 373 21.21 49.52 -3.89
C LEU A 373 20.16 50.64 -3.89
N HIS A 374 19.49 50.91 -2.75
CA HIS A 374 18.37 51.86 -2.64
C HIS A 374 17.32 51.73 -3.76
N LEU A 375 17.21 50.54 -4.36
CA LEU A 375 16.29 50.27 -5.45
C LEU A 375 14.98 49.79 -4.83
N GLN A 376 14.04 50.73 -4.64
CA GLN A 376 12.64 50.39 -4.40
C GLN A 376 12.06 49.81 -5.70
N VAL A 377 12.32 48.52 -5.94
CA VAL A 377 11.66 47.80 -7.02
C VAL A 377 10.22 47.59 -6.57
N HIS A 378 9.31 48.40 -7.13
CA HIS A 378 7.89 48.30 -6.84
C HIS A 378 7.44 46.84 -7.09
N PRO A 379 6.68 46.20 -6.19
CA PRO A 379 6.26 44.80 -6.35
C PRO A 379 5.61 44.50 -7.70
N ALA A 380 4.95 45.50 -8.28
CA ALA A 380 4.41 45.43 -9.64
C ALA A 380 5.47 45.12 -10.72
N VAL A 381 6.72 45.56 -10.56
CA VAL A 381 7.83 45.27 -11.49
C VAL A 381 8.24 43.79 -11.38
N ILE A 382 8.38 43.28 -10.16
CA ILE A 382 8.69 41.85 -9.92
C ILE A 382 7.55 40.98 -10.48
N MET A 383 6.30 41.34 -10.19
CA MET A 383 5.13 40.64 -10.72
C MET A 383 5.00 40.76 -12.24
N SER A 384 5.39 41.89 -12.84
CA SER A 384 5.41 42.07 -14.31
C SER A 384 6.51 41.24 -14.96
N ILE A 385 7.63 41.03 -14.28
CA ILE A 385 8.70 40.13 -14.73
C ILE A 385 8.19 38.69 -14.69
N TYR A 386 7.60 38.23 -13.58
CA TYR A 386 7.04 36.89 -13.49
C TYR A 386 5.89 36.65 -14.48
N TYR A 387 4.97 37.61 -14.59
CA TYR A 387 3.86 37.55 -15.54
C TYR A 387 4.37 37.60 -16.99
N GLY A 388 5.40 38.39 -17.28
CA GLY A 388 6.07 38.41 -18.58
C GLY A 388 6.74 37.07 -18.89
N CYS A 389 7.47 36.48 -17.93
CA CYS A 389 8.07 35.15 -18.07
C CYS A 389 7.02 34.07 -18.31
N TYR A 390 5.86 34.16 -17.67
CA TYR A 390 4.75 33.22 -17.87
C TYR A 390 4.04 33.43 -19.21
N MET A 391 3.59 34.65 -19.53
CA MET A 391 2.85 34.96 -20.75
C MET A 391 3.67 34.78 -22.02
N PHE A 392 4.97 35.00 -21.92
CA PHE A 392 5.90 34.81 -23.03
C PHE A 392 6.68 33.50 -22.87
N HIS A 393 6.29 32.56 -22.01
CA HIS A 393 7.08 31.35 -21.80
C HIS A 393 7.32 30.60 -23.11
N ASP A 394 6.32 30.51 -24.01
CA ASP A 394 6.49 29.87 -25.31
C ASP A 394 7.43 30.62 -26.24
N LYS A 395 7.40 31.96 -26.20
CA LYS A 395 8.31 32.81 -27.00
C LYS A 395 9.71 32.87 -26.42
N ILE A 396 9.85 32.83 -25.10
CA ILE A 396 11.10 32.74 -24.35
C ILE A 396 11.74 31.37 -24.60
N ASN A 397 10.96 30.30 -24.54
CA ASN A 397 11.39 28.94 -24.88
C ASN A 397 11.78 28.82 -26.36
N ALA A 398 11.02 29.44 -27.28
CA ALA A 398 11.34 29.48 -28.70
C ALA A 398 12.56 30.36 -29.03
N ALA A 399 12.77 31.46 -28.32
CA ALA A 399 13.89 32.38 -28.54
C ALA A 399 15.20 31.93 -27.88
N LEU A 400 15.12 31.22 -26.75
CA LEU A 400 16.29 30.76 -26.01
C LEU A 400 16.87 29.43 -26.52
N ILE A 401 16.25 28.79 -27.51
CA ILE A 401 16.68 27.51 -28.11
C ILE A 401 17.13 26.49 -27.05
N PHE A 402 16.48 26.48 -25.87
CA PHE A 402 16.59 25.32 -25.00
C PHE A 402 15.67 24.28 -25.61
N CYS A 403 16.28 23.30 -26.27
CA CYS A 403 15.67 22.19 -27.00
C CYS A 403 14.23 21.91 -26.54
N GLN A 404 13.27 22.56 -27.18
CA GLN A 404 11.85 22.45 -26.83
C GLN A 404 11.33 21.05 -27.13
N SER A 405 11.95 20.38 -28.13
CA SER A 405 11.80 18.95 -28.36
C SER A 405 12.37 18.12 -27.21
N ALA A 406 13.54 18.44 -26.68
CA ALA A 406 14.10 17.71 -25.52
C ALA A 406 13.32 18.00 -24.24
N LEU A 407 12.78 19.20 -24.02
CA LEU A 407 12.00 19.51 -22.81
C LEU A 407 10.60 18.90 -22.87
N SER A 408 9.96 18.90 -24.03
CA SER A 408 8.63 18.29 -24.24
C SER A 408 8.71 16.77 -24.37
N LEU A 409 9.77 16.24 -24.98
CA LEU A 409 10.09 14.81 -24.94
C LEU A 409 10.49 14.42 -23.51
N TRP A 410 11.24 15.24 -22.78
CA TRP A 410 11.52 15.01 -21.36
C TRP A 410 10.24 15.07 -20.52
N LEU A 411 9.32 16.02 -20.72
CA LEU A 411 8.03 16.05 -20.01
C LEU A 411 7.12 14.89 -20.44
N TYR A 412 7.12 14.50 -21.71
CA TYR A 412 6.30 13.39 -22.18
C TYR A 412 6.88 12.04 -21.72
N GLU A 413 8.19 11.82 -21.83
CA GLU A 413 8.92 10.66 -21.32
C GLU A 413 8.90 10.60 -19.78
N ASN A 414 9.07 11.73 -19.08
CA ASN A 414 9.16 11.75 -17.61
C ASN A 414 7.81 11.90 -16.91
N TYR A 415 6.75 12.33 -17.59
CA TYR A 415 5.46 12.66 -16.96
C TYR A 415 4.27 11.92 -17.57
N MET A 416 4.26 11.59 -18.86
CA MET A 416 3.15 10.87 -19.51
C MET A 416 3.45 9.39 -19.78
N LEU A 417 4.69 9.05 -20.17
CA LEU A 417 5.15 7.65 -20.33
C LEU A 417 5.55 7.01 -18.98
N ASN A 418 5.91 7.82 -17.98
CA ASN A 418 6.20 7.36 -16.61
C ASN A 418 4.98 7.37 -15.69
N THR A 419 3.83 7.93 -16.10
CA THR A 419 2.54 7.42 -15.64
C THR A 419 2.33 6.07 -16.32
N ILE A 420 2.99 5.05 -15.78
CA ILE A 420 2.71 3.68 -16.13
C ILE A 420 1.23 3.46 -15.79
N LEU A 421 0.45 2.99 -16.77
CA LEU A 421 -0.83 2.35 -16.49
C LEU A 421 -0.50 1.20 -15.53
N ALA A 422 -0.69 1.42 -14.23
CA ALA A 422 -0.53 0.37 -13.24
C ALA A 422 -1.49 -0.75 -13.65
N ASN A 423 -0.96 -1.90 -14.08
CA ASN A 423 -1.76 -3.05 -14.47
C ASN A 423 -2.40 -3.77 -13.26
N GLY A 424 -2.48 -3.11 -12.10
CA GLY A 424 -3.10 -3.66 -10.88
C GLY A 424 -2.24 -4.69 -10.13
N GLU A 425 -1.03 -4.98 -10.58
CA GLU A 425 -0.18 -6.04 -10.00
C GLU A 425 0.88 -5.48 -9.04
N MET A 426 1.15 -6.23 -7.96
CA MET A 426 1.93 -5.87 -6.77
C MET A 426 3.45 -5.83 -6.98
N ASP A 427 3.90 -5.20 -8.07
CA ASP A 427 5.31 -5.03 -8.40
C ASP A 427 5.91 -3.79 -7.70
N SER A 428 6.26 -3.90 -6.41
CA SER A 428 7.36 -3.09 -5.82
C SER A 428 7.54 -3.35 -4.32
N TRP A 429 8.38 -4.33 -3.96
CA TRP A 429 8.75 -4.56 -2.56
C TRP A 429 10.23 -4.91 -2.40
N ALA A 430 11.07 -3.88 -2.44
CA ALA A 430 12.34 -3.86 -1.71
C ALA A 430 12.91 -2.43 -1.75
N PHE A 431 12.63 -1.63 -0.74
CA PHE A 431 13.47 -0.47 -0.44
C PHE A 431 14.44 -0.88 0.67
N TYR A 432 15.63 -1.33 0.28
CA TYR A 432 16.76 -1.48 1.19
C TYR A 432 17.69 -0.29 0.96
N GLU A 433 17.56 0.74 1.80
CA GLU A 433 18.46 1.90 1.78
C GLU A 433 19.77 1.48 2.46
N ASN A 434 20.69 0.91 1.69
CA ASN A 434 22.05 0.68 2.15
C ASN A 434 22.74 2.04 2.30
N LEU A 435 22.77 2.58 3.53
CA LEU A 435 23.49 3.81 3.86
C LEU A 435 25.02 3.63 3.89
N GLU A 436 25.54 2.43 3.61
CA GLU A 436 26.96 2.14 3.51
C GLU A 436 27.41 1.97 2.05
N ALA A 437 27.36 3.06 1.29
CA ALA A 437 28.17 3.23 0.08
C ALA A 437 28.43 4.72 -0.15
N SER A 438 29.21 5.31 0.75
CA SER A 438 29.95 6.57 0.51
C SER A 438 31.36 6.28 0.03
#